data_AF-A0A812I771-F1
#
_entry.id   AF-A0A812I771-F1
#
_cell.length_a   1.000
_cell.length_b   1.000
_cell.length_c   1.000
_cell.angle_alpha   90.00
_cell.angle_beta   90.00
_cell.angle_gamma   90.00
#
_symmetry.space_group_name_H-M   'P 1'
#
loop_
_entity.id
_entity.type
_entity.pdbx_description
1 polymer ?
#
loop_
_entity_poly.entity_id
_entity_poly.type
_entity_poly.pdbx_seq_one_letter_code
_entity_poly.pdbx_strand_id
1 'polypeptide(L)'
;MSRVVEDAQLESFFQRCIETMSSEPTRRELANADSGRPGKHLAELQAKIWEELGVPLADGRAAVARIPAPGQAASAEAASLPELKQAYATAMDAAYLQCLEDRRPDVLLKEGKMSRNTVLEFLEACNVKMDTAEVRGKLRQKIEETGALPETVANEVHDEIMELLGFERAYGHTCFAEFGTSQEFAHDKDVATAYARWRGHSSEIMFRLLYDHWQAGGVLHVDATVKHQMMKHGAKVQLNHMSTDERRKLLETSIDKVNVFHKLPHDGRQRYLERLDDQEMLEFTKAEILVATLVQSRQHLQRTE
;
A
#
# COMPACT_ATOMS: atom_id res chain seq x y z
N MET A 1 1.30 -27.87 -13.05
CA MET A 1 2.65 -27.32 -13.33
C MET A 1 2.43 -25.91 -13.83
N SER A 2 2.93 -24.89 -13.12
CA SER A 2 2.82 -23.48 -13.58
C SER A 2 3.69 -23.29 -14.82
N ARG A 3 3.14 -22.67 -15.86
CA ARG A 3 3.89 -22.41 -17.09
C ARG A 3 4.85 -21.25 -16.82
N VAL A 4 6.08 -21.35 -17.30
CA VAL A 4 7.03 -20.24 -17.22
C VAL A 4 6.55 -19.17 -18.21
N VAL A 5 6.29 -17.97 -17.73
CA VAL A 5 5.99 -16.80 -18.56
C VAL A 5 7.33 -16.18 -18.95
N GLU A 6 7.56 -16.01 -20.24
CA GLU A 6 8.82 -15.48 -20.77
C GLU A 6 8.87 -13.95 -20.66
N ASP A 7 10.07 -13.38 -20.55
CA ASP A 7 10.27 -11.92 -20.41
C ASP A 7 9.66 -11.14 -21.59
N ALA A 8 9.78 -11.66 -22.82
CA ALA A 8 9.16 -11.06 -24.00
C ALA A 8 7.61 -11.01 -23.91
N GLN A 9 6.98 -11.99 -23.24
CA GLN A 9 5.54 -11.97 -23.01
C GLN A 9 5.16 -10.93 -21.96
N LEU A 10 5.99 -10.73 -20.92
CA LEU A 10 5.81 -9.67 -19.92
C LEU A 10 5.97 -8.29 -20.54
N GLU A 11 6.99 -8.08 -21.37
CA GLU A 11 7.20 -6.82 -22.09
C GLU A 11 6.02 -6.50 -22.99
N SER A 12 5.56 -7.47 -23.79
CA SER A 12 4.38 -7.31 -24.65
C SER A 12 3.12 -7.00 -23.83
N PHE A 13 2.90 -7.71 -22.72
CA PHE A 13 1.77 -7.44 -21.83
C PHE A 13 1.77 -6.00 -21.32
N PHE A 14 2.91 -5.51 -20.81
CA PHE A 14 2.99 -4.16 -20.26
C PHE A 14 2.80 -3.09 -21.33
N GLN A 15 3.46 -3.22 -22.49
CA GLN A 15 3.31 -2.26 -23.59
C GLN A 15 1.85 -2.17 -24.04
N ARG A 16 1.20 -3.32 -24.26
CA ARG A 16 -0.21 -3.38 -24.66
C ARG A 16 -1.14 -2.80 -23.60
N CYS A 17 -0.86 -3.04 -22.32
CA CYS A 17 -1.62 -2.43 -21.24
C CYS A 17 -1.46 -0.90 -21.24
N ILE A 18 -0.23 -0.38 -21.34
CA ILE A 18 0.05 1.06 -21.39
C ILE A 18 -0.70 1.69 -22.56
N GLU A 19 -0.59 1.12 -23.76
CA GLU A 19 -1.30 1.58 -24.96
C GLU A 19 -2.81 1.57 -24.76
N THR A 20 -3.36 0.46 -24.26
CA THR A 20 -4.81 0.31 -24.04
C THR A 20 -5.33 1.30 -23.01
N MET A 21 -4.67 1.43 -21.86
CA MET A 21 -5.08 2.29 -20.74
C MET A 21 -4.97 3.77 -21.09
N SER A 22 -4.01 4.13 -21.96
CA SER A 22 -3.81 5.51 -22.42
C SER A 22 -4.67 5.88 -23.63
N SER A 23 -5.49 4.95 -24.13
CA SER A 23 -6.26 5.15 -25.37
C SER A 23 -7.60 5.85 -25.15
N GLU A 24 -7.99 6.66 -26.12
CA GLU A 24 -9.28 7.34 -26.16
C GLU A 24 -10.49 6.37 -26.14
N PRO A 25 -10.48 5.20 -26.83
CA PRO A 25 -11.54 4.21 -26.70
C PRO A 25 -11.75 3.74 -25.26
N THR A 26 -10.68 3.40 -24.54
CA THR A 26 -10.76 2.99 -23.13
C THR A 26 -11.29 4.13 -22.27
N ARG A 27 -10.83 5.37 -22.49
CA ARG A 27 -11.35 6.54 -21.77
C ARG A 27 -12.86 6.70 -21.96
N ARG A 28 -13.37 6.59 -23.18
CA ARG A 28 -14.82 6.70 -23.46
C ARG A 28 -15.63 5.58 -22.83
N GLU A 29 -15.11 4.36 -22.84
CA GLU A 29 -15.75 3.21 -22.18
C GLU A 29 -15.80 3.42 -20.66
N LEU A 30 -14.70 3.90 -20.08
CA LEU A 30 -14.59 4.24 -18.67
C LEU A 30 -15.42 5.46 -18.30
N ALA A 31 -15.65 6.46 -19.15
CA ALA A 31 -16.47 7.62 -18.81
C ALA A 31 -17.95 7.27 -18.54
N ASN A 32 -18.42 6.10 -19.01
CA ASN A 32 -19.78 5.63 -18.72
C ASN A 32 -19.90 5.19 -17.24
N ALA A 33 -20.67 5.91 -16.43
CA ALA A 33 -20.91 5.56 -15.02
C ALA A 33 -21.59 4.19 -14.84
N ASP A 34 -22.38 3.73 -15.83
CA ASP A 34 -23.09 2.46 -15.79
C ASP A 34 -22.18 1.24 -16.04
N SER A 35 -20.92 1.44 -16.46
CA SER A 35 -19.95 0.34 -16.65
C SER A 35 -19.45 -0.26 -15.33
N GLY A 36 -19.90 0.26 -14.19
CA GLY A 36 -19.52 -0.21 -12.86
C GLY A 36 -18.22 0.42 -12.37
N ARG A 37 -17.49 -0.28 -11.49
CA ARG A 37 -16.29 0.26 -10.85
C ARG A 37 -15.10 0.30 -11.83
N PRO A 38 -14.47 1.47 -12.08
CA PRO A 38 -13.35 1.61 -13.01
C PRO A 38 -12.23 0.60 -12.80
N GLY A 39 -11.86 0.33 -11.54
CA GLY A 39 -10.81 -0.63 -11.21
C GLY A 39 -11.13 -2.07 -11.67
N LYS A 40 -12.40 -2.48 -11.63
CA LYS A 40 -12.83 -3.79 -12.16
C LYS A 40 -12.70 -3.84 -13.67
N HIS A 41 -13.16 -2.80 -14.35
CA HIS A 41 -13.12 -2.72 -15.81
C HIS A 41 -11.68 -2.76 -16.34
N LEU A 42 -10.77 -1.99 -15.71
CA LEU A 42 -9.34 -2.03 -16.03
C LEU A 42 -8.73 -3.42 -15.82
N ALA A 43 -9.14 -4.14 -14.76
CA ALA A 43 -8.69 -5.51 -14.52
C ALA A 43 -9.21 -6.50 -15.57
N GLU A 44 -10.41 -6.29 -16.11
CA GLU A 44 -10.98 -7.08 -17.21
C GLU A 44 -10.22 -6.85 -18.52
N LEU A 45 -9.85 -5.60 -18.82
CA LEU A 45 -8.98 -5.26 -19.96
C LEU A 45 -7.62 -5.97 -19.87
N GLN A 46 -6.99 -5.94 -18.70
CA GLN A 46 -5.74 -6.69 -18.46
C GLN A 46 -5.91 -8.20 -18.66
N ALA A 47 -7.04 -8.76 -18.23
CA ALA A 47 -7.32 -10.19 -18.39
C ALA A 47 -7.45 -10.58 -19.87
N LYS A 48 -8.11 -9.75 -20.69
CA LYS A 48 -8.19 -9.96 -22.15
C LYS A 48 -6.82 -9.93 -22.82
N ILE A 49 -5.94 -9.01 -22.40
CA ILE A 49 -4.57 -8.95 -22.95
C ILE A 49 -3.79 -10.23 -22.62
N TRP A 50 -3.93 -10.77 -21.40
CA TRP A 50 -3.30 -12.06 -21.06
C TRP A 50 -3.84 -13.22 -21.88
N GLU A 51 -5.15 -13.27 -22.10
CA GLU A 51 -5.82 -14.28 -22.93
C GLU A 51 -5.28 -14.26 -24.37
N GLU A 52 -5.18 -13.06 -24.97
CA GLU A 52 -4.65 -12.88 -26.32
C GLU A 52 -3.16 -13.27 -26.44
N LEU A 53 -2.38 -13.15 -25.37
CA LEU A 53 -1.00 -13.62 -25.29
C LEU A 53 -0.89 -15.13 -25.02
N GLY A 54 -2.01 -15.84 -24.84
CA GLY A 54 -2.05 -17.27 -24.54
C GLY A 54 -1.48 -17.62 -23.16
N VAL A 55 -1.49 -16.67 -22.22
CA VAL A 55 -0.98 -16.83 -20.85
C VAL A 55 -2.15 -16.93 -19.87
N PRO A 56 -2.25 -18.02 -19.08
CA PRO A 56 -3.25 -18.10 -18.02
C PRO A 56 -3.13 -16.93 -17.04
N LEU A 57 -4.25 -16.30 -16.70
CA LEU A 57 -4.27 -15.10 -15.83
C LEU A 57 -3.53 -15.29 -14.49
N ALA A 58 -3.65 -16.47 -13.88
CA ALA A 58 -2.96 -16.79 -12.63
C ALA A 58 -1.44 -16.82 -12.79
N ASP A 59 -0.93 -17.42 -13.87
CA ASP A 59 0.50 -17.48 -14.17
C ASP A 59 1.04 -16.08 -14.51
N GLY A 60 0.28 -15.29 -15.29
CA GLY A 60 0.64 -13.90 -15.63
C GLY A 60 0.73 -13.01 -14.38
N ARG A 61 -0.26 -13.07 -13.48
CA ARG A 61 -0.24 -12.33 -12.20
C ARG A 61 0.94 -12.74 -11.33
N ALA A 62 1.23 -14.04 -11.22
CA ALA A 62 2.37 -14.55 -10.48
C ALA A 62 3.70 -14.07 -11.08
N ALA A 63 3.80 -14.01 -12.42
CA ALA A 63 4.98 -13.49 -13.11
C ALA A 63 5.20 -11.99 -12.82
N VAL A 64 4.16 -11.14 -12.98
CA VAL A 64 4.24 -9.70 -12.68
C VAL A 64 4.64 -9.45 -11.21
N ALA A 65 4.13 -10.26 -10.28
CA ALA A 65 4.45 -10.13 -8.85
C ALA A 65 5.92 -10.44 -8.53
N ARG A 66 6.60 -11.27 -9.33
CA ARG A 66 8.02 -11.62 -9.14
C ARG A 66 8.98 -10.57 -9.68
N ILE A 67 8.52 -9.65 -10.53
CA ILE A 67 9.38 -8.59 -11.08
C ILE A 67 9.78 -7.66 -9.93
N PRO A 68 11.08 -7.46 -9.68
CA PRO A 68 11.57 -6.62 -8.59
C PRO A 68 11.22 -5.15 -8.83
N ALA A 69 11.36 -4.33 -7.78
CA ALA A 69 11.21 -2.89 -7.91
C ALA A 69 12.34 -2.29 -8.78
N PRO A 70 12.12 -1.12 -9.41
CA PRO A 70 13.19 -0.38 -10.08
C PRO A 70 14.41 -0.20 -9.17
N GLY A 71 15.61 -0.43 -9.70
CA GLY A 71 16.88 -0.33 -8.94
C GLY A 71 17.29 -1.58 -8.15
N GLN A 72 16.47 -2.64 -8.15
CA GLN A 72 16.80 -3.94 -7.52
C GLN A 72 17.12 -5.04 -8.55
N ALA A 73 17.26 -4.69 -9.84
CA ALA A 73 17.60 -5.64 -10.89
C ALA A 73 19.04 -6.17 -10.72
N ALA A 74 19.21 -7.48 -10.86
CA ALA A 74 20.52 -8.13 -10.72
C ALA A 74 21.45 -7.91 -11.94
N SER A 75 20.90 -7.50 -13.09
CA SER A 75 21.64 -7.22 -14.32
C SER A 75 21.00 -6.10 -15.14
N ALA A 76 21.78 -5.50 -16.05
CA ALA A 76 21.32 -4.44 -16.95
C ALA A 76 20.31 -4.95 -17.99
N GLU A 77 20.41 -6.20 -18.45
CA GLU A 77 19.41 -6.83 -19.34
C GLU A 77 18.08 -7.07 -18.61
N ALA A 78 18.11 -7.29 -17.28
CA ALA A 78 16.92 -7.37 -16.44
C ALA A 78 16.37 -6.00 -16.00
N ALA A 79 16.95 -4.89 -16.47
CA ALA A 79 16.56 -3.54 -16.03
C ALA A 79 15.32 -2.98 -16.76
N SER A 80 14.99 -3.46 -17.97
CA SER A 80 13.84 -2.96 -18.75
C SER A 80 12.50 -3.30 -18.09
N LEU A 81 12.34 -4.53 -17.58
CA LEU A 81 11.09 -5.03 -17.03
C LEU A 81 10.60 -4.27 -15.78
N PRO A 82 11.44 -3.96 -14.78
CA PRO A 82 11.04 -3.12 -13.65
C PRO A 82 10.57 -1.72 -14.05
N GLU A 83 11.26 -1.06 -14.98
CA GLU A 83 10.87 0.26 -15.49
C GLU A 83 9.54 0.20 -16.25
N LEU A 84 9.38 -0.82 -17.10
CA LEU A 84 8.17 -1.02 -17.87
C LEU A 84 6.97 -1.39 -16.99
N LYS A 85 7.19 -2.19 -15.93
CA LYS A 85 6.18 -2.46 -14.89
C LYS A 85 5.76 -1.18 -14.17
N GLN A 86 6.71 -0.29 -13.88
CA GLN A 86 6.40 1.00 -13.27
C GLN A 86 5.60 1.90 -14.21
N ALA A 87 5.99 1.98 -15.49
CA ALA A 87 5.24 2.73 -16.51
C ALA A 87 3.81 2.19 -16.69
N TYR A 88 3.65 0.87 -16.68
CA TYR A 88 2.36 0.19 -16.68
C TYR A 88 1.49 0.58 -15.47
N ALA A 89 2.04 0.53 -14.25
CA ALA A 89 1.31 0.92 -13.05
C ALA A 89 0.86 2.39 -13.13
N THR A 90 1.77 3.29 -13.54
CA THR A 90 1.46 4.71 -13.74
C THR A 90 0.34 4.93 -14.77
N ALA A 91 0.35 4.21 -15.88
CA ALA A 91 -0.69 4.31 -16.91
C ALA A 91 -2.06 3.82 -16.39
N MET A 92 -2.07 2.74 -15.60
CA MET A 92 -3.29 2.24 -14.96
C MET A 92 -3.87 3.26 -13.99
N ASP A 93 -3.03 3.80 -13.10
CA ASP A 93 -3.42 4.76 -12.08
C ASP A 93 -3.95 6.05 -12.73
N ALA A 94 -3.29 6.52 -13.78
CA ALA A 94 -3.72 7.69 -14.55
C ALA A 94 -5.08 7.46 -15.23
N ALA A 95 -5.27 6.32 -15.90
CA ALA A 95 -6.55 5.98 -16.53
C ALA A 95 -7.68 5.88 -15.49
N TYR A 96 -7.38 5.30 -14.32
CA TYR A 96 -8.33 5.17 -13.20
C TYR A 96 -8.73 6.55 -12.66
N LEU A 97 -7.78 7.43 -12.32
CA LEU A 97 -8.08 8.75 -11.78
C LEU A 97 -8.78 9.65 -12.82
N GLN A 98 -8.34 9.60 -14.09
CA GLN A 98 -9.00 10.35 -15.16
C GLN A 98 -10.44 9.92 -15.36
N CYS A 99 -10.74 8.63 -15.21
CA CYS A 99 -12.11 8.12 -15.24
C CYS A 99 -12.97 8.73 -14.12
N LEU A 100 -12.43 8.87 -12.90
CA LEU A 100 -13.17 9.50 -11.80
C LEU A 100 -13.43 10.99 -12.07
N GLU A 101 -12.47 11.69 -12.65
CA GLU A 101 -12.65 13.09 -13.09
C GLU A 101 -13.72 13.20 -14.18
N ASP A 102 -13.67 12.34 -15.19
CA ASP A 102 -14.64 12.33 -16.30
C ASP A 102 -16.06 11.98 -15.83
N ARG A 103 -16.19 11.22 -14.73
CA ARG A 103 -17.46 10.84 -14.09
C ARG A 103 -17.92 11.79 -13.00
N ARG A 104 -17.12 12.80 -12.65
CA ARG A 104 -17.43 13.72 -11.55
C ARG A 104 -18.78 14.38 -11.81
N PRO A 105 -19.76 14.29 -10.89
CA PRO A 105 -21.04 14.93 -11.10
C PRO A 105 -20.93 16.45 -10.93
N ASP A 106 -21.72 17.19 -11.70
CA ASP A 106 -21.77 18.66 -11.62
C ASP A 106 -22.32 19.16 -10.27
N VAL A 107 -23.14 18.34 -9.60
CA VAL A 107 -23.77 18.66 -8.33
C VAL A 107 -23.38 17.63 -7.29
N LEU A 108 -22.75 18.10 -6.21
CA LEU A 108 -22.33 17.26 -5.10
C LEU A 108 -23.48 17.02 -4.11
N LEU A 109 -23.58 15.77 -3.66
CA LEU A 109 -24.53 15.31 -2.65
C LEU A 109 -24.17 15.88 -1.28
N LYS A 110 -25.22 16.29 -0.56
CA LYS A 110 -25.17 16.81 0.82
C LYS A 110 -26.08 16.04 1.78
N GLU A 111 -26.68 14.96 1.29
CA GLU A 111 -27.61 14.10 2.02
C GLU A 111 -27.58 12.68 1.42
N GLY A 112 -28.14 11.71 2.15
CA GLY A 112 -28.16 10.29 1.76
C GLY A 112 -26.88 9.51 2.09
N LYS A 113 -27.00 8.18 2.16
CA LYS A 113 -25.87 7.32 2.54
C LYS A 113 -24.96 7.01 1.36
N MET A 114 -23.66 6.82 1.62
CA MET A 114 -22.76 6.23 0.64
C MET A 114 -23.16 4.78 0.35
N SER A 115 -23.33 4.46 -0.92
CA SER A 115 -23.55 3.09 -1.33
C SER A 115 -22.31 2.23 -1.05
N ARG A 116 -22.50 0.92 -0.89
CA ARG A 116 -21.39 -0.05 -0.79
C ARG A 116 -20.35 0.13 -1.91
N ASN A 117 -20.79 0.34 -3.14
CA ASN A 117 -19.88 0.50 -4.28
C ASN A 117 -19.08 1.80 -4.17
N THR A 118 -19.72 2.89 -3.73
CA THR A 118 -19.05 4.17 -3.46
C THR A 118 -17.98 4.02 -2.38
N VAL A 119 -18.25 3.30 -1.29
CA VAL A 119 -17.26 3.05 -0.23
C VAL A 119 -16.06 2.29 -0.77
N LEU A 120 -16.29 1.22 -1.53
CA LEU A 120 -15.20 0.45 -2.14
C LEU A 120 -14.38 1.29 -3.13
N GLU A 121 -15.04 2.14 -3.91
CA GLU A 121 -14.39 3.07 -4.84
C GLU A 121 -13.58 4.12 -4.10
N PHE A 122 -14.11 4.71 -3.02
CA PHE A 122 -13.40 5.68 -2.19
C PHE A 122 -12.09 5.10 -1.64
N LEU A 123 -12.15 3.90 -1.05
CA LEU A 123 -10.97 3.23 -0.48
C LEU A 123 -9.92 2.89 -1.54
N GLU A 124 -10.35 2.51 -2.75
CA GLU A 124 -9.46 2.24 -3.88
C GLU A 124 -8.83 3.53 -4.41
N ALA A 125 -9.65 4.55 -4.69
CA ALA A 125 -9.21 5.83 -5.21
C ALA A 125 -8.24 6.56 -4.28
N CYS A 126 -8.47 6.50 -2.97
CA CYS A 126 -7.52 7.04 -1.99
C CYS A 126 -6.16 6.34 -2.09
N ASN A 127 -6.11 5.01 -2.27
CA ASN A 127 -4.84 4.30 -2.43
C ASN A 127 -4.10 4.74 -3.70
N VAL A 128 -4.80 4.76 -4.83
CA VAL A 128 -4.23 5.17 -6.12
C VAL A 128 -3.72 6.60 -6.05
N LYS A 129 -4.52 7.53 -5.51
CA LYS A 129 -4.13 8.95 -5.39
C LYS A 129 -2.94 9.15 -4.46
N MET A 130 -2.86 8.41 -3.35
CA MET A 130 -1.74 8.47 -2.40
C MET A 130 -0.40 8.01 -2.99
N ASP A 131 -0.42 7.14 -4.02
CA ASP A 131 0.79 6.69 -4.70
C ASP A 131 1.31 7.66 -5.77
N THR A 132 0.49 8.65 -6.17
CA THR A 132 0.90 9.64 -7.17
C THR A 132 2.12 10.44 -6.72
N ALA A 133 3.00 10.77 -7.68
CA ALA A 133 4.21 11.56 -7.41
C ALA A 133 3.88 12.93 -6.78
N GLU A 134 2.77 13.54 -7.21
CA GLU A 134 2.27 14.81 -6.66
C GLU A 134 1.97 14.69 -5.16
N VAL A 135 1.13 13.74 -4.76
CA VAL A 135 0.73 13.56 -3.36
C VAL A 135 1.91 13.12 -2.51
N ARG A 136 2.76 12.20 -3.01
CA ARG A 136 3.98 11.80 -2.30
C ARG A 136 4.95 12.96 -2.09
N GLY A 137 5.03 13.89 -3.04
CA GLY A 137 5.78 15.14 -2.89
C GLY A 137 5.22 16.01 -1.77
N LYS A 138 3.91 16.26 -1.75
CA LYS A 138 3.23 17.04 -0.71
C LYS A 138 3.39 16.42 0.69
N LEU A 139 3.22 15.10 0.81
CA LEU A 139 3.41 14.37 2.06
C LEU A 139 4.85 14.51 2.58
N ARG A 140 5.85 14.31 1.72
CA ARG A 140 7.26 14.45 2.07
C ARG A 140 7.56 15.87 2.54
N GLN A 141 7.18 16.87 1.76
CA GLN A 141 7.40 18.27 2.13
C GLN A 141 6.79 18.58 3.50
N LYS A 142 5.56 18.14 3.75
CA LYS A 142 4.89 18.40 5.04
C LYS A 142 5.60 17.73 6.21
N ILE A 143 6.12 16.52 6.02
CA ILE A 143 6.93 15.81 7.01
C ILE A 143 8.24 16.56 7.27
N GLU A 144 8.93 17.00 6.22
CA GLU A 144 10.18 17.75 6.35
C GLU A 144 9.99 19.08 7.10
N GLU A 145 8.84 19.74 6.89
CA GLU A 145 8.48 20.98 7.57
C GLU A 145 8.11 20.80 9.05
N THR A 146 7.45 19.69 9.39
CA THR A 146 6.77 19.55 10.70
C THR A 146 7.28 18.42 11.58
N GLY A 147 8.06 17.49 11.04
CA GLY A 147 8.49 16.27 11.73
C GLY A 147 7.34 15.34 12.17
N ALA A 148 6.11 15.60 11.72
CA ALA A 148 4.89 14.94 12.19
C ALA A 148 4.16 14.20 11.05
N LEU A 149 3.13 13.42 11.40
CA LEU A 149 2.28 12.79 10.39
C LEU A 149 1.55 13.87 9.56
N PRO A 150 1.56 13.79 8.22
CA PRO A 150 1.01 14.82 7.35
C PRO A 150 -0.52 14.66 7.17
N GLU A 151 -1.26 14.64 8.29
CA GLU A 151 -2.71 14.40 8.30
C GLU A 151 -3.48 15.40 7.45
N THR A 152 -3.02 16.65 7.37
CA THR A 152 -3.65 17.69 6.55
C THR A 152 -3.64 17.30 5.06
N VAL A 153 -2.52 16.79 4.57
CA VAL A 153 -2.38 16.36 3.16
C VAL A 153 -3.22 15.10 2.90
N ALA A 154 -3.24 14.15 3.85
CA ALA A 154 -4.09 12.97 3.72
C ALA A 154 -5.59 13.33 3.69
N ASN A 155 -6.01 14.28 4.52
CA ASN A 155 -7.39 14.77 4.52
C ASN A 155 -7.74 15.53 3.23
N GLU A 156 -6.82 16.31 2.67
CA GLU A 156 -7.01 16.94 1.35
C GLU A 156 -7.23 15.91 0.24
N VAL A 157 -6.49 14.80 0.28
CA VAL A 157 -6.71 13.68 -0.66
C VAL A 157 -8.08 13.05 -0.45
N HIS A 158 -8.49 12.80 0.79
CA HIS A 158 -9.83 12.28 1.07
C HIS A 158 -10.92 13.23 0.55
N ASP A 159 -10.78 14.54 0.78
CA ASP A 159 -11.70 15.57 0.29
C ASP A 159 -11.81 15.56 -1.22
N GLU A 160 -10.68 15.54 -1.93
CA GLU A 160 -10.63 15.49 -3.39
C GLU A 160 -11.36 14.25 -3.92
N ILE A 161 -11.04 13.07 -3.38
CA ILE A 161 -11.69 11.82 -3.80
C ILE A 161 -13.19 11.82 -3.48
N MET A 162 -13.63 12.37 -2.34
CA MET A 162 -15.06 12.50 -2.04
C MET A 162 -15.79 13.35 -3.08
N GLU A 163 -15.20 14.47 -3.49
CA GLU A 163 -15.79 15.32 -4.53
C GLU A 163 -15.87 14.61 -5.88
N LEU A 164 -14.83 13.84 -6.26
CA LEU A 164 -14.85 13.02 -7.49
C LEU A 164 -15.97 11.99 -7.46
N LEU A 165 -16.26 11.42 -6.29
CA LEU A 165 -17.35 10.47 -6.10
C LEU A 165 -18.71 11.14 -5.88
N GLY A 166 -18.77 12.46 -5.97
CA GLY A 166 -20.01 13.22 -5.94
C GLY A 166 -20.50 13.62 -4.55
N PHE A 167 -19.65 13.62 -3.54
CA PHE A 167 -20.00 14.06 -2.18
C PHE A 167 -19.32 15.39 -1.86
N GLU A 168 -20.05 16.29 -1.23
CA GLU A 168 -19.45 17.50 -0.65
C GLU A 168 -18.51 17.11 0.49
N ARG A 169 -17.40 17.85 0.69
CA ARG A 169 -16.32 17.48 1.63
C ARG A 169 -16.83 17.21 3.05
N ALA A 170 -17.50 18.19 3.66
CA ALA A 170 -17.96 18.06 5.05
C ALA A 170 -19.00 16.94 5.18
N TYR A 171 -19.86 16.80 4.18
CA TYR A 171 -20.82 15.70 4.13
C TYR A 171 -20.15 14.33 3.97
N GLY A 172 -19.16 14.22 3.09
CA GLY A 172 -18.39 13.00 2.85
C GLY A 172 -17.69 12.50 4.12
N HIS A 173 -17.08 13.40 4.91
CA HIS A 173 -16.51 13.05 6.22
C HIS A 173 -17.54 12.49 7.18
N THR A 174 -18.74 13.08 7.20
CA THR A 174 -19.84 12.59 8.05
C THR A 174 -20.24 11.18 7.65
N CYS A 175 -20.46 10.94 6.36
CA CYS A 175 -20.75 9.61 5.81
C CYS A 175 -19.64 8.60 6.11
N PHE A 176 -18.37 9.01 6.03
CA PHE A 176 -17.23 8.12 6.30
C PHE A 176 -17.09 7.78 7.79
N ALA A 177 -17.35 8.73 8.67
CA ALA A 177 -17.40 8.49 10.12
C ALA A 177 -18.55 7.52 10.50
N GLU A 178 -19.72 7.70 9.89
CA GLU A 178 -20.83 6.76 10.03
C GLU A 178 -20.48 5.38 9.49
N PHE A 179 -19.82 5.31 8.33
CA PHE A 179 -19.31 4.06 7.75
C PHE A 179 -18.43 3.28 8.75
N GLY A 180 -17.49 3.95 9.42
CA GLY A 180 -16.59 3.32 10.39
C GLY A 180 -17.26 2.74 11.63
N THR A 181 -18.49 3.17 11.94
CA THR A 181 -19.27 2.74 13.12
C THR A 181 -20.52 1.93 12.77
N SER A 182 -20.88 1.86 11.49
CA SER A 182 -22.08 1.20 11.01
C SER A 182 -21.99 -0.33 11.12
N GLN A 183 -23.06 -0.94 11.63
CA GLN A 183 -23.24 -2.40 11.60
C GLN A 183 -23.53 -2.93 10.18
N GLU A 184 -23.91 -2.06 9.25
CA GLU A 184 -24.30 -2.43 7.87
C GLU A 184 -23.18 -3.17 7.13
N PHE A 185 -21.93 -2.79 7.38
CA PHE A 185 -20.75 -3.40 6.74
C PHE A 185 -19.93 -4.29 7.68
N ALA A 186 -20.37 -4.48 8.94
CA ALA A 186 -19.62 -5.23 9.95
C ALA A 186 -19.33 -6.69 9.53
N HIS A 187 -20.15 -7.25 8.65
CA HIS A 187 -20.00 -8.60 8.11
C HIS A 187 -19.59 -8.63 6.63
N ASP A 188 -19.37 -7.48 6.00
CA ASP A 188 -18.97 -7.39 4.60
C ASP A 188 -17.46 -7.61 4.46
N LYS A 189 -17.09 -8.81 4.02
CA LYS A 189 -15.68 -9.20 3.89
C LYS A 189 -14.92 -8.37 2.87
N ASP A 190 -15.55 -7.93 1.78
CA ASP A 190 -14.85 -7.17 0.75
C ASP A 190 -14.56 -5.77 1.26
N VAL A 191 -15.53 -5.14 1.91
CA VAL A 191 -15.38 -3.81 2.50
C VAL A 191 -14.36 -3.85 3.63
N ALA A 192 -14.41 -4.84 4.51
CA ALA A 192 -13.41 -5.03 5.56
C ALA A 192 -11.99 -5.22 4.98
N THR A 193 -11.86 -6.00 3.90
CA THR A 193 -10.58 -6.23 3.22
C THR A 193 -10.06 -4.96 2.55
N ALA A 194 -10.93 -4.23 1.84
CA ALA A 194 -10.58 -2.96 1.19
C ALA A 194 -10.18 -1.90 2.22
N TYR A 195 -10.89 -1.83 3.35
CA TYR A 195 -10.59 -0.90 4.44
C TYR A 195 -9.25 -1.22 5.10
N ALA A 196 -8.98 -2.50 5.38
CA ALA A 196 -7.69 -2.93 5.91
C ALA A 196 -6.54 -2.62 4.94
N ARG A 197 -6.75 -2.83 3.62
CA ARG A 197 -5.78 -2.47 2.57
C ARG A 197 -5.52 -0.97 2.57
N TRP A 198 -6.56 -0.16 2.53
CA TRP A 198 -6.46 1.30 2.55
C TRP A 198 -5.71 1.81 3.77
N ARG A 199 -6.16 1.43 4.96
CA ARG A 199 -5.51 1.86 6.22
C ARG A 199 -4.04 1.42 6.26
N GLY A 200 -3.75 0.19 5.87
CA GLY A 200 -2.40 -0.36 5.83
C GLY A 200 -1.49 0.41 4.87
N HIS A 201 -1.98 0.65 3.65
CA HIS A 201 -1.25 1.33 2.58
C HIS A 201 -0.95 2.79 2.92
N SER A 202 -1.96 3.57 3.33
CA SER A 202 -1.77 4.96 3.73
C SER A 202 -0.78 5.08 4.90
N SER A 203 -0.90 4.20 5.89
CA SER A 203 0.03 4.16 7.03
C SER A 203 1.45 3.81 6.58
N GLU A 204 1.60 2.85 5.68
CA GLU A 204 2.90 2.43 5.16
C GLU A 204 3.62 3.59 4.44
N ILE A 205 2.92 4.31 3.57
CA ILE A 205 3.49 5.46 2.87
C ILE A 205 3.96 6.53 3.87
N MET A 206 3.10 6.90 4.82
CA MET A 206 3.41 7.93 5.79
C MET A 206 4.58 7.52 6.70
N PHE A 207 4.57 6.30 7.24
CA PHE A 207 5.65 5.82 8.11
C PHE A 207 6.97 5.65 7.36
N ARG A 208 6.94 5.27 6.08
CA ARG A 208 8.15 5.24 5.25
C ARG A 208 8.75 6.64 5.12
N LEU A 209 7.95 7.63 4.75
CA LEU A 209 8.44 9.01 4.58
C LEU A 209 8.92 9.61 5.90
N LEU A 210 8.24 9.32 7.01
CA LEU A 210 8.64 9.76 8.35
C LEU A 210 9.99 9.12 8.76
N TYR A 211 10.16 7.84 8.47
CA TYR A 211 11.39 7.11 8.69
C TYR A 211 12.54 7.66 7.83
N ASP A 212 12.31 7.93 6.55
CA ASP A 212 13.29 8.54 5.65
C ASP A 212 13.75 9.91 6.17
N HIS A 213 12.81 10.74 6.66
CA HIS A 213 13.12 12.04 7.27
C HIS A 213 14.00 11.89 8.52
N TRP A 214 13.68 10.95 9.42
CA TRP A 214 14.50 10.66 10.60
C TRP A 214 15.90 10.16 10.22
N GLN A 215 16.02 9.27 9.23
CA GLN A 215 17.32 8.80 8.75
C GLN A 215 18.16 9.93 8.14
N ALA A 216 17.53 10.94 7.55
CA ALA A 216 18.20 12.14 7.05
C ALA A 216 18.63 13.13 8.16
N GLY A 217 18.41 12.78 9.45
CA GLY A 217 18.72 13.64 10.60
C GLY A 217 17.60 14.59 10.99
N GLY A 218 16.40 14.39 10.44
CA GLY A 218 15.21 15.17 10.77
C GLY A 218 14.72 14.92 12.21
N VAL A 219 14.12 15.95 12.82
CA VAL A 219 13.56 15.88 14.17
C VAL A 219 12.11 15.43 14.09
N LEU A 220 11.76 14.40 14.86
CA LEU A 220 10.41 13.85 14.90
C LEU A 220 9.56 14.53 15.98
N HIS A 221 8.33 14.91 15.61
CA HIS A 221 7.31 15.49 16.46
C HIS A 221 6.08 14.58 16.50
N VAL A 222 6.28 13.33 16.94
CA VAL A 222 5.23 12.30 17.02
C VAL A 222 5.20 11.64 18.38
N ASP A 223 4.05 11.06 18.74
CA ASP A 223 3.92 10.28 19.97
C ASP A 223 4.67 8.94 19.91
N ALA A 224 4.79 8.28 21.07
CA ALA A 224 5.48 7.00 21.18
C ALA A 224 4.84 5.88 20.35
N THR A 225 3.53 5.91 20.13
CA THR A 225 2.81 4.90 19.33
C THR A 225 3.19 5.02 17.87
N VAL A 226 3.12 6.24 17.31
CA VAL A 226 3.51 6.54 15.93
C VAL A 226 5.00 6.24 15.73
N LYS A 227 5.85 6.66 16.67
CA LYS A 227 7.29 6.38 16.63
C LYS A 227 7.57 4.87 16.57
N HIS A 228 6.90 4.08 17.41
CA HIS A 228 7.06 2.63 17.39
C HIS A 228 6.61 2.00 16.06
N GLN A 229 5.47 2.43 15.49
CA GLN A 229 5.01 1.94 14.18
C GLN A 229 5.98 2.32 13.06
N MET A 230 6.51 3.54 13.07
CA MET A 230 7.56 4.00 12.16
C MET A 230 8.82 3.13 12.27
N MET A 231 9.32 2.87 13.49
CA MET A 231 10.48 2.00 13.71
C MET A 231 10.22 0.57 13.25
N LYS A 232 9.00 0.06 13.44
CA LYS A 232 8.60 -1.25 12.92
C LYS A 232 8.63 -1.30 11.40
N HIS A 233 8.24 -0.21 10.72
CA HIS A 233 8.37 -0.12 9.26
C HIS A 233 9.86 -0.09 8.85
N GLY A 234 10.66 0.80 9.44
CA GLY A 234 12.10 0.88 9.18
C GLY A 234 12.85 -0.43 9.43
N ALA A 235 12.49 -1.15 10.50
CA ALA A 235 13.03 -2.46 10.81
C ALA A 235 12.76 -3.49 9.70
N LYS A 236 11.54 -3.53 9.14
CA LYS A 236 11.22 -4.41 7.99
C LYS A 236 12.05 -4.05 6.76
N VAL A 237 12.20 -2.76 6.47
CA VAL A 237 13.01 -2.28 5.34
C VAL A 237 14.46 -2.70 5.51
N GLN A 238 15.07 -2.48 6.68
CA GLN A 238 16.45 -2.90 6.93
C GLN A 238 16.60 -4.42 6.86
N LEU A 239 15.69 -5.18 7.46
CA LEU A 239 15.72 -6.64 7.41
C LEU A 239 15.72 -7.16 5.97
N ASN A 240 14.91 -6.58 5.08
CA ASN A 240 14.89 -6.96 3.66
C ASN A 240 16.23 -6.81 2.94
N HIS A 241 17.09 -5.89 3.40
CA HIS A 241 18.43 -5.68 2.86
C HIS A 241 19.52 -6.43 3.63
N MET A 242 19.24 -6.93 4.83
CA MET A 242 20.17 -7.76 5.59
C MET A 242 20.30 -9.16 4.99
N SER A 243 21.54 -9.62 4.84
CA SER A 243 21.90 -10.99 4.50
C SER A 243 21.43 -11.99 5.56
N THR A 244 21.36 -13.27 5.18
CA THR A 244 21.00 -14.36 6.10
C THR A 244 21.92 -14.43 7.33
N ASP A 245 23.22 -14.19 7.14
CA ASP A 245 24.19 -14.23 8.24
C ASP A 245 24.06 -13.02 9.18
N GLU A 246 23.79 -11.83 8.65
CA GLU A 246 23.49 -10.65 9.48
C GLU A 246 22.21 -10.84 10.30
N ARG A 247 21.16 -11.40 9.69
CA ARG A 247 19.90 -11.73 10.39
C ARG A 247 20.15 -12.77 11.50
N ARG A 248 20.98 -13.80 11.23
CA ARG A 248 21.35 -14.82 12.22
C ARG A 248 22.09 -14.19 13.39
N LYS A 249 23.11 -13.37 13.13
CA LYS A 249 23.90 -12.69 14.15
C LYS A 249 23.04 -11.78 15.03
N LEU A 250 22.13 -11.01 14.43
CA LEU A 250 21.20 -10.16 15.19
C LEU A 250 20.30 -10.98 16.11
N LEU A 251 19.80 -12.11 15.63
CA LEU A 251 18.97 -13.00 16.43
C LEU A 251 19.76 -13.60 17.60
N GLU A 252 20.96 -14.13 17.36
CA GLU A 252 21.82 -14.72 18.39
C GLU A 252 22.11 -13.74 19.54
N THR A 253 22.32 -12.46 19.23
CA THR A 253 22.63 -11.44 20.25
C THR A 253 21.40 -10.89 20.98
N SER A 254 20.20 -11.06 20.40
CA SER A 254 18.99 -10.35 20.85
C SER A 254 17.84 -11.25 21.28
N ILE A 255 17.89 -12.56 20.98
CA ILE A 255 16.78 -13.49 21.25
C ILE A 255 16.41 -13.55 22.73
N ASP A 256 17.40 -13.55 23.63
CA ASP A 256 17.15 -13.58 25.07
C ASP A 256 16.50 -12.28 25.56
N LYS A 257 16.92 -11.13 25.02
CA LYS A 257 16.31 -9.82 25.33
C LYS A 257 14.84 -9.80 24.90
N VAL A 258 14.53 -10.26 23.69
CA VAL A 258 13.16 -10.35 23.18
C VAL A 258 12.32 -11.33 24.01
N ASN A 259 12.88 -12.48 24.39
CA ASN A 259 12.19 -13.46 25.23
C ASN A 259 11.89 -12.94 26.64
N VAL A 260 12.82 -12.20 27.24
CA VAL A 260 12.59 -11.52 28.53
C VAL A 260 11.52 -10.45 28.37
N PHE A 261 11.59 -9.62 27.32
CA PHE A 261 10.61 -8.59 27.04
C PHE A 261 9.18 -9.16 26.90
N HIS A 262 9.00 -10.26 26.18
CA HIS A 262 7.70 -10.92 26.04
C HIS A 262 7.16 -11.48 27.37
N LYS A 263 8.02 -11.76 28.35
CA LYS A 263 7.59 -12.19 29.70
C LYS A 263 7.20 -11.03 30.61
N LEU A 264 7.51 -9.78 30.23
CA LEU A 264 7.11 -8.61 31.01
C LEU A 264 5.59 -8.37 30.91
N PRO A 265 4.96 -7.86 31.99
CA PRO A 265 3.59 -7.36 31.93
C PRO A 265 3.53 -6.12 31.03
N HIS A 266 2.32 -5.73 30.61
CA HIS A 266 2.08 -4.61 29.69
C HIS A 266 2.85 -3.34 30.09
N ASP A 267 2.68 -2.88 31.33
CA ASP A 267 3.35 -1.69 31.85
C ASP A 267 4.88 -1.83 31.87
N GLY A 268 5.38 -3.04 32.11
CA GLY A 268 6.81 -3.35 32.06
C GLY A 268 7.39 -3.25 30.65
N ARG A 269 6.62 -3.67 29.64
CA ARG A 269 7.01 -3.53 28.23
C ARG A 269 7.05 -2.07 27.81
N GLN A 270 6.05 -1.28 28.18
CA GLN A 270 6.01 0.14 27.87
C GLN A 270 7.23 0.87 28.45
N ARG A 271 7.51 0.67 29.76
CA ARG A 271 8.69 1.25 30.41
C ARG A 271 10.02 0.79 29.81
N TYR A 272 10.09 -0.45 29.30
CA TYR A 272 11.28 -0.94 28.62
C TYR A 272 11.50 -0.18 27.30
N LEU A 273 10.46 -0.04 26.48
CA LEU A 273 10.54 0.67 25.20
C LEU A 273 10.85 2.17 25.38
N GLU A 274 10.29 2.82 26.41
CA GLU A 274 10.56 4.23 26.74
C GLU A 274 12.02 4.50 27.15
N ARG A 275 12.77 3.47 27.53
CA ARG A 275 14.18 3.58 27.94
C ARG A 275 15.17 3.39 26.80
N LEU A 276 14.75 2.80 25.69
CA LEU A 276 15.61 2.57 24.55
C LEU A 276 15.80 3.89 23.81
N ASP A 277 17.02 4.16 23.37
CA ASP A 277 17.22 5.18 22.35
C ASP A 277 16.66 4.71 20.99
N ASP A 278 16.64 5.60 20.00
CA ASP A 278 16.01 5.31 18.72
C ASP A 278 16.70 4.16 17.96
N GLN A 279 18.03 4.07 18.09
CA GLN A 279 18.80 3.03 17.42
C GLN A 279 18.64 1.69 18.13
N GLU A 280 18.66 1.68 19.46
CA GLU A 280 18.36 0.51 20.29
C GLU A 280 16.95 -0.01 20.04
N MET A 281 15.97 0.89 19.96
CA MET A 281 14.58 0.54 19.64
C MET A 281 14.46 -0.08 18.24
N LEU A 282 15.17 0.46 17.25
CA LEU A 282 15.18 -0.08 15.89
C LEU A 282 15.83 -1.47 15.84
N GLU A 283 16.97 -1.66 16.49
CA GLU A 283 17.62 -2.98 16.60
C GLU A 283 16.76 -4.00 17.32
N PHE A 284 16.16 -3.60 18.45
CA PHE A 284 15.24 -4.43 19.21
C PHE A 284 14.03 -4.84 18.36
N THR A 285 13.43 -3.89 17.63
CA THR A 285 12.26 -4.16 16.78
C THR A 285 12.61 -5.10 15.62
N LYS A 286 13.81 -5.00 15.01
CA LYS A 286 14.29 -5.97 14.01
C LYS A 286 14.38 -7.38 14.60
N ALA A 287 14.93 -7.51 15.81
CA ALA A 287 15.03 -8.80 16.50
C ALA A 287 13.64 -9.39 16.83
N GLU A 288 12.71 -8.57 17.30
CA GLU A 288 11.33 -8.99 17.59
C GLU A 288 10.63 -9.55 16.34
N ILE A 289 10.77 -8.88 15.20
CA ILE A 289 10.22 -9.34 13.90
C ILE A 289 10.82 -10.70 13.49
N LEU A 290 12.13 -10.87 13.63
CA LEU A 290 12.80 -12.14 13.30
C LEU A 290 12.31 -13.29 14.20
N VAL A 291 12.19 -13.06 15.52
CA VAL A 291 11.66 -14.05 16.46
C VAL A 291 10.23 -14.43 16.11
N ALA A 292 9.36 -13.45 15.85
CA ALA A 292 7.98 -13.69 15.45
C ALA A 292 7.89 -14.53 14.17
N THR A 293 8.75 -14.25 13.19
CA THR A 293 8.83 -14.99 11.92
C THR A 293 9.22 -16.45 12.15
N LEU A 294 10.22 -16.71 13.00
CA LEU A 294 10.63 -18.07 13.36
C LEU A 294 9.54 -18.87 14.08
N VAL A 295 8.81 -18.24 14.99
CA VAL A 295 7.69 -18.87 15.71
C VAL A 295 6.59 -19.25 14.72
N GLN A 296 6.23 -18.35 13.79
CA GLN A 296 5.23 -18.61 12.76
C GLN A 296 5.65 -19.76 11.82
N SER A 297 6.91 -19.79 11.37
CA SER A 297 7.43 -20.87 10.54
C SER A 297 7.36 -22.24 11.24
N ARG A 298 7.69 -22.30 12.53
CA ARG A 298 7.59 -23.55 13.32
C ARG A 298 6.15 -24.03 13.49
N GLN A 299 5.22 -23.12 13.79
CA GLN A 299 3.81 -23.44 13.92
C GLN A 299 3.19 -23.93 12.61
N HIS A 300 3.65 -23.41 11.47
CA HIS A 300 3.15 -23.86 10.17
C HIS A 300 3.61 -25.29 9.86
N LEU A 301 4.87 -25.62 10.14
CA LEU A 301 5.42 -26.97 9.94
C LEU A 301 4.67 -28.02 10.78
N GLN A 302 4.34 -27.71 12.03
CA GLN A 302 3.60 -28.60 12.94
C GLN A 302 2.12 -28.81 12.56
N ARG A 303 1.55 -27.99 11.67
CA ARG A 303 0.15 -28.14 11.19
C ARG A 303 0.04 -28.93 9.90
N THR A 304 1.17 -29.12 9.21
CA THR A 304 1.25 -29.86 7.94
C THR A 304 1.75 -31.29 8.12
N GLU A 305 2.16 -31.65 9.34
CA GLU A 305 2.39 -33.03 9.80
C GLU A 305 1.11 -33.60 10.42
#